data_AF-A0A9Q1HI81-F1
#
_entry.id   AF-A0A9Q1HI81-F1
#
_cell.length_a   1.000
_cell.length_b   1.000
_cell.length_c   1.000
_cell.angle_alpha   90.00
_cell.angle_beta   90.00
_cell.angle_gamma   90.00
#
_symmetry.space_group_name_H-M   'P 1'
#
loop_
_entity.id
_entity.type
_entity.pdbx_description
1 polymer ?
#
loop_
_entity_poly.entity_id
_entity_poly.type
_entity_poly.pdbx_seq_one_letter_code
_entity_poly.pdbx_strand_id
1 'polypeptide(L)'
;MAAPCVEVNIATKDGKSSKFSESVTDMTGNVTLPVLHQVLKKMQLEVNSSLTILVETAKKSESRPTAVTGVVDNDNVHDIDELDEDSEEDEADERRPEKRKSNEELESQKVAKVT
;
A
#
# COMPACT_ATOMS: atom_id res chain seq x y z
N MET A 1 -28.04 0.68 -22.92
CA MET A 1 -27.13 -0.31 -22.29
C MET A 1 -26.25 0.43 -21.29
N ALA A 2 -26.03 -0.13 -20.10
CA ALA A 2 -25.10 0.47 -19.14
C ALA A 2 -23.66 0.37 -19.66
N ALA A 3 -22.86 1.41 -19.47
CA ALA A 3 -21.45 1.37 -19.85
C ALA A 3 -20.71 0.34 -18.97
N PRO A 4 -19.84 -0.50 -19.55
CA PRO A 4 -19.01 -1.40 -18.77
C PRO A 4 -18.12 -0.59 -17.81
N CYS A 5 -18.09 -1.00 -16.56
CA CYS A 5 -17.34 -0.35 -15.49
C CYS A 5 -16.59 -1.38 -14.65
N VAL A 6 -15.51 -0.92 -14.01
CA VAL A 6 -14.81 -1.66 -12.97
C VAL A 6 -15.24 -1.08 -11.64
N GLU A 7 -15.70 -1.95 -10.74
CA GLU A 7 -16.12 -1.56 -9.40
C GLU A 7 -15.39 -2.37 -8.33
N VAL A 8 -14.96 -1.68 -7.28
CA VAL A 8 -14.41 -2.31 -6.07
C VAL A 8 -15.13 -1.71 -4.87
N ASN A 9 -15.68 -2.58 -4.02
CA ASN A 9 -16.28 -2.18 -2.75
C ASN A 9 -15.44 -2.75 -1.61
N ILE A 10 -14.93 -1.86 -0.75
CA ILE A 10 -14.23 -2.21 0.48
C ILE A 10 -15.21 -1.97 1.61
N ALA A 11 -15.54 -3.00 2.38
CA ALA A 11 -16.38 -2.88 3.56
C ALA A 11 -15.62 -3.38 4.79
N THR A 12 -15.68 -2.60 5.87
CA THR A 12 -15.05 -2.93 7.15
C THR A 12 -16.07 -3.43 8.16
N LYS A 13 -15.60 -4.13 9.19
CA LYS A 13 -16.47 -4.73 10.23
C LYS A 13 -17.26 -3.70 11.04
N ASP A 14 -16.78 -2.46 11.13
CA ASP A 14 -17.47 -1.33 11.78
C ASP A 14 -18.54 -0.68 10.87
N GLY A 15 -18.82 -1.27 9.70
CA GLY A 15 -19.87 -0.82 8.79
C GLY A 15 -19.46 0.34 7.87
N LYS A 16 -18.20 0.81 7.93
CA LYS A 16 -17.70 1.77 6.94
C LYS A 16 -17.46 1.08 5.61
N SER A 17 -17.64 1.83 4.53
CA SER A 17 -17.35 1.35 3.20
C SER A 17 -16.69 2.43 2.34
N SER A 18 -15.90 1.98 1.37
CA SER A 18 -15.32 2.79 0.31
C SER A 18 -15.60 2.10 -1.03
N LYS A 19 -15.88 2.89 -2.06
CA LYS A 19 -16.19 2.38 -3.40
C LYS A 19 -15.32 3.07 -4.45
N PHE A 20 -14.63 2.26 -5.25
CA PHE A 20 -14.10 2.66 -6.55
C PHE A 20 -15.11 2.27 -7.63
N SER A 21 -15.42 3.17 -8.57
CA SER A 21 -16.21 2.86 -9.76
C SER A 21 -15.79 3.77 -10.89
N GLU A 22 -15.33 3.18 -12.00
CA GLU A 22 -14.93 3.94 -13.18
C GLU A 22 -15.30 3.18 -14.47
N SER A 23 -15.76 3.93 -15.48
CA SER A 23 -16.09 3.37 -16.79
C SER A 23 -14.83 2.92 -17.53
N VAL A 24 -14.90 1.80 -18.24
CA VAL A 24 -13.81 1.30 -19.11
C VAL A 24 -14.01 1.64 -20.59
N THR A 25 -14.93 2.56 -20.89
CA THR A 25 -15.18 3.05 -22.26
C THR A 25 -14.41 4.33 -22.54
N ASP A 26 -13.90 4.48 -23.76
CA ASP A 26 -13.41 5.76 -24.27
C ASP A 26 -14.55 6.74 -24.59
N MET A 27 -14.20 7.93 -25.09
CA MET A 27 -15.17 8.98 -25.49
C MET A 27 -16.12 8.54 -26.61
N THR A 28 -15.78 7.50 -27.36
CA THR A 28 -16.61 6.92 -28.43
C THR A 28 -17.49 5.77 -27.95
N GLY A 29 -17.37 5.39 -26.66
CA GLY A 29 -18.12 4.29 -26.06
C GLY A 29 -17.47 2.92 -26.28
N ASN A 30 -16.26 2.86 -26.84
CA ASN A 30 -15.56 1.61 -27.09
C ASN A 30 -14.70 1.20 -25.90
N VAL A 31 -14.66 -0.10 -25.60
CA VAL A 31 -13.72 -0.65 -24.61
C VAL A 31 -12.40 -0.92 -25.31
N THR A 32 -11.33 -0.26 -24.86
CA THR A 32 -9.99 -0.44 -25.41
C THR A 32 -9.02 -0.84 -24.31
N LEU A 33 -7.98 -1.60 -24.68
CA LEU A 33 -6.94 -2.02 -23.72
C LEU A 33 -6.23 -0.84 -23.04
N PRO A 34 -5.88 0.27 -23.72
CA PRO A 34 -5.28 1.42 -23.06
C PRO A 34 -6.19 2.05 -21.99
N VAL A 35 -7.49 2.18 -22.27
CA VAL A 35 -8.46 2.72 -21.30
C VAL A 35 -8.61 1.78 -20.11
N LEU A 36 -8.76 0.47 -20.37
CA LEU A 36 -8.82 -0.54 -19.30
C LEU A 36 -7.56 -0.49 -18.41
N HIS A 37 -6.37 -0.44 -19.02
CA HIS A 37 -5.12 -0.35 -18.27
C HIS A 37 -5.05 0.92 -17.41
N GLN A 38 -5.49 2.07 -17.94
CA GLN A 38 -5.54 3.31 -17.17
C GLN A 38 -6.49 3.20 -15.97
N VAL A 39 -7.69 2.65 -16.18
CA VAL A 39 -8.67 2.43 -15.11
C VAL A 39 -8.13 1.48 -14.05
N LEU A 40 -7.50 0.37 -14.45
CA LEU A 40 -6.88 -0.58 -13.51
C LEU A 40 -5.75 0.06 -12.70
N LYS A 41 -4.94 0.94 -13.32
CA LYS A 41 -3.89 1.67 -12.61
C LYS A 41 -4.47 2.65 -11.58
N LYS A 42 -5.55 3.36 -11.93
CA LYS A 42 -6.26 4.24 -10.99
C LYS A 42 -6.87 3.45 -9.84
N MET A 43 -7.56 2.36 -10.15
CA MET A 43 -8.11 1.43 -9.17
C MET A 43 -7.03 0.95 -8.17
N GLN A 44 -5.87 0.53 -8.68
CA GLN A 44 -4.76 0.09 -7.84
C GLN A 44 -4.32 1.18 -6.85
N LEU A 45 -4.12 2.41 -7.35
CA LEU A 45 -3.69 3.54 -6.52
C LEU A 45 -4.75 3.88 -5.44
N GLU A 46 -6.02 3.95 -5.83
CA GLU A 46 -7.10 4.34 -4.93
C GLU A 46 -7.41 3.28 -3.87
N VAL A 47 -7.41 2.00 -4.26
CA VAL A 47 -7.58 0.88 -3.33
C VAL A 47 -6.41 0.84 -2.36
N ASN A 48 -5.16 0.98 -2.82
CA ASN A 48 -4.00 1.02 -1.94
C ASN A 48 -4.06 2.19 -0.96
N SER A 49 -4.44 3.38 -1.42
CA SER A 49 -4.61 4.55 -0.56
C SER A 49 -5.70 4.31 0.49
N SER A 50 -6.85 3.76 0.08
CA SER A 50 -7.97 3.46 0.97
C SER A 50 -7.58 2.46 2.06
N LEU A 51 -6.91 1.37 1.68
CA LEU A 51 -6.42 0.35 2.61
C LEU A 51 -5.36 0.91 3.56
N THR A 52 -4.46 1.76 3.07
CA THR A 52 -3.43 2.41 3.90
C THR A 52 -4.07 3.26 4.99
N ILE A 53 -5.05 4.10 4.63
CA ILE A 53 -5.80 4.93 5.59
C ILE A 53 -6.52 4.06 6.62
N LEU A 54 -7.15 2.97 6.19
CA LEU A 54 -7.86 2.05 7.08
C LEU A 54 -6.91 1.40 8.09
N VAL A 55 -5.73 0.94 7.64
CA VAL A 55 -4.71 0.35 8.51
C VAL A 55 -4.15 1.37 9.49
N GLU A 56 -3.83 2.58 9.05
CA GLU A 56 -3.35 3.65 9.93
C GLU A 56 -4.39 4.05 10.98
N THR A 57 -5.66 4.09 10.59
CA THR A 57 -6.76 4.40 11.50
C THR A 57 -6.93 3.29 12.54
N ALA A 58 -6.83 2.02 12.14
CA ALA A 58 -6.90 0.88 13.05
C ALA A 58 -5.76 0.93 14.08
N LYS A 59 -4.52 1.16 13.64
CA LYS A 59 -3.35 1.28 14.53
C LYS A 59 -3.52 2.39 15.57
N LYS A 60 -4.01 3.57 15.17
CA LYS A 60 -4.27 4.69 16.10
C LYS A 60 -5.38 4.39 17.11
N SER A 61 -6.34 3.55 16.75
CA SER A 61 -7.43 3.16 17.65
C SER A 61 -6.99 2.13 18.71
N GLU A 62 -6.04 1.26 18.37
CA GLU A 62 -5.44 0.30 19.30
C GLU A 62 -4.45 0.95 20.26
N SER A 63 -3.75 2.01 19.82
CA SER A 63 -2.81 2.76 20.65
C SER A 63 -3.47 3.76 21.61
N ARG A 64 -4.79 3.72 21.78
CA ARG A 64 -5.47 4.62 22.71
C ARG A 64 -5.03 4.21 24.12
N PRO A 65 -4.30 5.05 24.87
CA PRO A 65 -4.02 4.75 26.26
C PRO A 65 -5.38 4.58 26.93
N THR A 66 -5.59 3.45 27.59
CA THR A 66 -6.61 3.35 28.62
C THR A 66 -6.34 4.52 29.56
N ALA A 67 -7.12 5.59 29.42
CA ALA A 67 -7.20 6.60 30.44
C ALA A 67 -7.72 5.86 31.66
N VAL A 68 -6.79 5.48 32.55
CA VAL A 68 -7.09 5.08 33.91
C VAL A 68 -7.84 6.28 34.48
N THR A 69 -9.16 6.20 34.47
CA THR A 69 -10.01 7.08 35.26
C THR A 69 -9.60 6.83 36.70
N GLY A 70 -8.69 7.69 37.18
CA GLY A 70 -8.21 7.70 38.55
C GLY A 70 -9.39 7.88 39.49
N VAL A 71 -9.80 6.77 40.08
CA VAL A 71 -10.47 6.72 41.37
C VAL A 71 -9.79 5.59 42.12
N VAL A 72 -8.67 5.88 42.78
CA VAL A 72 -8.25 5.11 43.95
C VAL A 72 -7.63 6.09 44.93
N ASP A 73 -8.31 6.23 46.06
CA ASP A 73 -7.86 6.91 47.26
C ASP A 73 -6.49 6.41 47.74
N ASN A 74 -5.72 7.37 48.25
CA ASN A 74 -4.69 7.34 49.29
C ASN A 74 -4.01 6.03 49.74
N ASP A 75 -2.68 6.17 49.87
CA ASP A 75 -1.73 5.55 50.81
C ASP A 75 -1.06 4.19 50.49
N ASN A 76 0.25 4.31 50.25
CA ASN A 76 1.34 3.59 50.92
C ASN A 76 1.65 2.13 50.52
N VAL A 77 2.66 1.93 49.65
CA VAL A 77 3.71 0.89 49.84
C VAL A 77 5.06 1.34 49.23
N HIS A 78 6.10 1.24 50.07
CA HIS A 78 7.54 1.10 49.80
C HIS A 78 7.93 0.54 48.42
N ASP A 79 8.90 1.12 47.71
CA ASP A 79 10.37 1.17 47.96
C ASP A 79 11.11 0.00 47.30
N ILE A 80 12.24 0.36 46.67
CA ILE A 80 13.45 -0.43 46.35
C ILE A 80 13.46 -1.29 45.05
N ASP A 81 14.30 -0.82 44.11
CA ASP A 81 15.32 -1.53 43.30
C ASP A 81 14.91 -2.70 42.40
N GLU A 82 15.60 -3.03 41.31
CA GLU A 82 16.93 -2.73 40.80
C GLU A 82 16.93 -3.26 39.34
N LEU A 83 17.80 -2.69 38.49
CA LEU A 83 18.58 -3.40 37.46
C LEU A 83 17.82 -4.00 36.26
N ASP A 84 18.14 -3.67 35.01
CA ASP A 84 19.40 -3.82 34.27
C ASP A 84 19.02 -4.69 33.07
N GLU A 85 19.31 -4.21 31.87
CA GLU A 85 19.96 -5.00 30.83
C GLU A 85 19.96 -4.16 29.55
N ASP A 86 21.18 -3.76 29.22
CA ASP A 86 21.62 -3.30 27.92
C ASP A 86 20.90 -3.98 26.76
N SER A 87 20.43 -3.18 25.80
CA SER A 87 20.26 -3.66 24.44
C SER A 87 21.24 -2.89 23.57
N GLU A 88 22.38 -3.53 23.36
CA GLU A 88 23.47 -3.07 22.52
C GLU A 88 23.00 -2.73 21.10
N GLU A 89 23.67 -1.73 20.55
CA GLU A 89 23.72 -1.38 19.16
C GLU A 89 24.02 -2.61 18.27
N ASP A 90 23.37 -2.71 17.11
CA ASP A 90 24.08 -3.23 15.94
C ASP A 90 23.69 -2.39 14.72
N GLU A 91 24.62 -1.51 14.35
CA GLU A 91 24.63 -0.82 13.08
C GLU A 91 25.12 -1.74 11.95
N ALA A 92 24.49 -1.58 10.79
CA ALA A 92 25.01 -1.83 9.43
C ALA A 92 24.92 -3.25 8.82
N ASP A 93 24.30 -3.32 7.62
CA ASP A 93 25.05 -3.76 6.43
C ASP A 93 24.55 -3.02 5.17
N GLU A 94 25.44 -2.19 4.62
CA GLU A 94 25.36 -1.60 3.29
C GLU A 94 25.53 -2.69 2.22
N ARG A 95 24.48 -3.02 1.45
CA ARG A 95 24.68 -3.64 0.13
C ARG A 95 23.95 -2.89 -0.98
N ARG A 96 24.78 -2.18 -1.74
CA ARG A 96 24.50 -1.38 -2.94
C ARG A 96 23.72 -2.15 -4.02
N PRO A 97 23.00 -1.44 -4.91
CA PRO A 97 22.35 -2.02 -6.07
C PRO A 97 23.37 -2.46 -7.13
N GLU A 98 23.33 -3.72 -7.56
CA GLU A 98 24.08 -4.18 -8.72
C GLU A 98 23.52 -3.54 -10.00
N LYS A 99 24.31 -2.62 -10.56
CA LYS A 99 24.22 -2.21 -11.95
C LYS A 99 24.60 -3.40 -12.84
N ARG A 100 23.67 -3.90 -13.65
CA ARG A 100 24.04 -4.61 -14.88
C ARG A 100 23.80 -3.69 -16.08
N LYS A 101 24.92 -3.31 -16.68
CA LYS A 101 25.05 -2.54 -17.91
C LYS A 101 24.46 -3.30 -19.09
N SER A 102 23.87 -2.52 -19.98
CA SER A 102 23.59 -2.78 -21.39
C SER A 102 24.74 -3.50 -22.11
N ASN A 103 24.38 -4.41 -23.03
CA ASN A 103 25.20 -4.71 -24.20
C ASN A 103 24.30 -4.68 -25.44
N GLU A 104 24.62 -3.73 -26.31
CA GLU A 104 24.07 -3.51 -27.64
C GLU A 104 24.89 -4.36 -28.64
N GLU A 105 24.34 -4.56 -29.84
CA GLU A 105 24.97 -5.16 -31.03
C GLU A 105 25.27 -6.66 -31.04
N LEU A 106 24.46 -7.39 -31.82
CA LEU A 106 24.90 -8.17 -33.00
C LEU A 106 23.70 -8.93 -33.59
N GLU A 107 23.07 -8.37 -34.63
CA GLU A 107 22.54 -9.12 -35.80
C GLU A 107 21.90 -8.16 -36.81
N SER A 108 22.73 -7.26 -37.37
CA SER A 108 22.52 -6.76 -38.72
C SER A 108 23.31 -7.65 -39.68
N GLN A 109 22.66 -8.59 -40.34
CA GLN A 109 23.01 -9.08 -41.69
C GLN A 109 21.86 -9.96 -42.22
N LYS A 110 20.97 -9.43 -43.07
CA LYS A 110 21.11 -9.37 -44.54
C LYS A 110 20.72 -10.67 -45.25
N VAL A 111 19.42 -10.87 -45.50
CA VAL A 111 18.90 -11.60 -46.68
C VAL A 111 17.55 -10.97 -47.06
N ALA A 112 17.56 -9.95 -47.91
CA ALA A 112 17.29 -10.03 -49.36
C ALA A 112 15.78 -10.08 -49.71
N LYS A 113 15.31 -8.92 -50.16
CA LYS A 113 14.13 -8.68 -50.99
C LYS A 113 14.27 -9.45 -52.30
N VAL A 114 13.29 -10.31 -52.61
CA VAL A 114 13.00 -10.82 -53.97
C VAL A 114 11.48 -10.70 -54.11
N THR A 115 11.02 -9.62 -54.75
CA THR A 115 10.41 -9.60 -56.10
C THR A 115 9.37 -10.69 -56.31
#